data_AF-A0A9D6YU89-F1
#
_entry.id   AF-A0A9D6YU89-F1
#
_cell.length_a   1.000
_cell.length_b   1.000
_cell.length_c   1.000
_cell.angle_alpha   90.00
_cell.angle_beta   90.00
_cell.angle_gamma   90.00
#
_symmetry.space_group_name_H-M   'P 1'
#
loop_
_entity.id
_entity.type
_entity.pdbx_description
1 polymer ?
#
loop_
_entity_poly.entity_id
_entity_poly.type
_entity_poly.pdbx_seq_one_letter_code
_entity_poly.pdbx_strand_id
1 'polypeptide(L)'
;MVKGLSAGQVSAHLDLSNSQTGENIIYLLRENIVMPPNVEITRISPKSVKVRLEPLAKRDVKVIPETAGAPPAGYRLKGIEIKPETVTIEGAESIVSKVSAIKTEAINLSAIEKKETALDVKLNLSGRDVKVLNGGYVKVKVVLVKTRE
;
A
#
# COMPACT_ATOMS: atom_id res chain seq x y z
N MET A 1 21.14 8.32 -38.67
CA MET A 1 19.81 7.69 -38.53
C MET A 1 19.99 6.48 -37.61
N VAL A 2 19.54 6.55 -36.35
CA VAL A 2 19.80 5.50 -35.36
C VAL A 2 18.71 4.42 -35.50
N LYS A 3 18.98 3.40 -36.31
CA LYS A 3 18.16 2.17 -36.34
C LYS A 3 18.67 1.24 -35.24
N GLY A 4 17.80 0.84 -34.31
CA GLY A 4 18.12 -0.19 -33.31
C GLY A 4 17.87 0.17 -31.85
N LEU A 5 17.41 1.39 -31.53
CA LEU A 5 16.95 1.74 -30.18
C LEU A 5 15.50 1.31 -29.98
N SER A 6 15.26 0.29 -29.16
CA SER A 6 13.94 -0.05 -28.65
C SER A 6 13.68 0.63 -27.31
N ALA A 7 12.39 0.87 -27.01
CA ALA A 7 11.98 1.47 -25.74
C ALA A 7 12.50 0.60 -24.57
N GLY A 8 13.14 1.24 -23.59
CA GLY A 8 13.71 0.57 -22.41
C GLY A 8 15.18 0.15 -22.51
N GLN A 9 15.83 0.27 -23.67
CA GLN A 9 17.28 -0.03 -23.79
C GLN A 9 18.18 1.05 -23.17
N VAL A 10 17.63 2.23 -22.89
CA VAL A 10 18.31 3.32 -22.19
C VAL A 10 17.59 3.57 -20.87
N SER A 11 18.30 3.42 -19.75
CA SER A 11 17.76 3.68 -18.40
C SER A 11 18.73 4.51 -17.58
N ALA A 12 18.20 5.28 -16.61
CA ALA A 12 19.01 6.03 -15.65
C ALA A 12 18.83 5.43 -14.26
N HIS A 13 19.93 5.05 -13.61
CA HIS A 13 19.95 4.54 -12.25
C HIS A 13 20.62 5.56 -11.34
N LEU A 14 19.89 6.08 -10.35
CA LEU A 14 20.41 7.03 -9.37
C LEU A 14 20.53 6.31 -8.04
N ASP A 15 21.72 6.38 -7.45
CA ASP A 15 21.94 5.95 -6.08
C ASP A 15 21.61 7.11 -5.13
N LEU A 16 20.70 6.86 -4.19
CA LEU A 16 20.25 7.84 -3.20
C LEU A 16 20.86 7.59 -1.81
N SER A 17 21.76 6.61 -1.65
CA SER A 17 22.29 6.19 -0.35
C SER A 17 23.03 7.29 0.42
N ASN A 18 23.57 8.29 -0.27
CA ASN A 18 24.26 9.44 0.33
C ASN A 18 23.37 10.69 0.50
N SER A 19 22.08 10.58 0.19
CA SER A 19 21.14 11.71 0.25
C SER A 19 20.62 11.92 1.68
N GLN A 20 20.21 13.15 1.99
CA GLN A 20 19.70 13.51 3.31
C GLN A 20 18.18 13.56 3.34
N THR A 21 17.57 13.52 4.53
CA THR A 21 16.14 13.82 4.67
C THR A 21 15.84 15.22 4.15
N GLY A 22 14.75 15.38 3.40
CA GLY A 22 14.33 16.65 2.80
C GLY A 22 14.51 16.69 1.29
N GLU A 23 14.56 17.91 0.73
CA GLU A 23 14.77 18.11 -0.71
C GLU A 23 16.24 17.87 -1.07
N ASN A 24 16.46 17.00 -2.06
CA ASN A 24 17.77 16.74 -2.65
C ASN A 24 17.70 17.01 -4.15
N ILE A 25 18.77 17.58 -4.69
CA ILE A 25 18.95 17.76 -6.13
C ILE A 25 20.03 16.78 -6.56
N ILE A 26 19.63 15.77 -7.34
CA ILE A 26 20.54 14.75 -7.86
C ILE A 26 20.86 15.07 -9.30
N TYR A 27 22.15 15.23 -9.62
CA TYR A 27 22.59 15.48 -10.99
C TYR A 27 22.71 14.17 -11.76
N LEU A 28 22.21 14.15 -12.99
CA LEU A 28 22.32 13.02 -13.89
C LEU A 28 23.66 13.10 -14.62
N LEU A 29 24.55 12.17 -14.29
CA LEU A 29 25.84 12.01 -14.94
C LEU A 29 25.77 10.87 -15.96
N ARG A 30 26.72 10.86 -16.91
CA ARG A 30 26.81 9.82 -17.95
C ARG A 30 26.91 8.42 -17.33
N GLU A 31 27.63 8.27 -16.21
CA GLU A 31 27.76 7.02 -15.45
C GLU A 31 26.45 6.49 -14.88
N ASN A 32 25.45 7.36 -14.69
CA ASN A 32 24.13 6.93 -14.22
C ASN A 32 23.28 6.33 -15.34
N ILE A 33 23.72 6.41 -16.61
CA ILE A 33 22.92 5.98 -17.76
C ILE A 33 23.42 4.64 -18.29
N VAL A 34 22.55 3.64 -18.25
CA VAL A 34 22.74 2.34 -18.88
C VAL A 34 22.32 2.45 -20.34
N MET A 35 23.18 2.00 -21.26
CA MET A 35 22.97 2.15 -22.70
C MET A 35 23.38 0.89 -23.46
N PRO A 36 22.77 0.65 -24.64
CA PRO A 36 23.21 -0.42 -25.52
C PRO A 36 24.55 -0.07 -26.19
N PRO A 37 25.27 -1.07 -26.73
CA PRO A 37 26.54 -0.84 -27.44
C PRO A 37 26.35 0.08 -28.65
N ASN A 38 27.41 0.81 -29.01
CA ASN A 38 27.48 1.71 -30.17
C ASN A 38 26.54 2.94 -30.12
N VAL A 39 26.18 3.39 -28.92
CA VAL A 39 25.40 4.61 -28.69
C VAL A 39 26.20 5.59 -27.85
N GLU A 40 26.14 6.87 -28.23
CA GLU A 40 26.81 7.95 -27.50
C GLU A 40 25.80 8.95 -26.94
N ILE A 41 26.03 9.38 -25.69
CA ILE A 41 25.26 10.46 -25.08
C ILE A 41 25.72 11.80 -25.65
N THR A 42 24.87 12.42 -26.45
CA THR A 42 25.08 13.79 -26.92
C THR A 42 24.55 14.82 -25.92
N ARG A 43 23.46 14.50 -25.23
CA ARG A 43 22.82 15.38 -24.24
C ARG A 43 22.01 14.59 -23.24
N ILE A 44 22.07 15.01 -21.98
CA ILE A 44 21.17 14.55 -20.90
C ILE A 44 20.22 15.71 -20.59
N SER A 45 18.91 15.42 -20.63
CA SER A 45 17.86 16.40 -20.31
C SER A 45 16.70 15.68 -19.61
N PRO A 46 16.32 16.09 -18.39
CA PRO A 46 16.92 17.15 -17.58
C PRO A 46 18.34 16.80 -17.09
N LYS A 47 19.13 17.80 -16.64
CA LYS A 47 20.47 17.56 -16.07
C LYS A 47 20.45 17.16 -14.60
N SER A 48 19.33 17.38 -13.93
CA SER A 48 19.13 17.03 -12.53
C SER A 48 17.67 16.67 -12.28
N VAL A 49 17.47 15.90 -11.23
CA VAL A 49 16.16 15.53 -10.71
C VAL A 49 16.08 16.01 -9.28
N LYS A 50 14.99 16.70 -8.96
CA LYS A 50 14.67 17.04 -7.57
C LYS A 50 13.91 15.86 -6.97
N VAL A 51 14.41 15.33 -5.86
CA VAL A 51 13.76 14.28 -5.08
C VAL A 51 13.55 14.75 -3.66
N ARG A 52 12.49 14.28 -3.01
CA ARG A 52 12.25 14.53 -1.58
C ARG A 52 12.33 13.21 -0.85
N LEU A 53 13.24 13.13 0.11
CA LEU A 53 13.39 11.96 0.96
C LEU A 53 12.76 12.24 2.31
N GLU A 54 12.05 11.24 2.82
CA GLU A 54 11.41 11.27 4.12
C GLU A 54 11.90 10.07 4.93
N PRO A 55 12.02 10.21 6.25
CA PRO A 55 12.39 9.08 7.09
C PRO A 55 11.31 8.01 7.00
N LEU A 56 11.77 6.76 7.02
CA LEU A 56 10.89 5.61 7.09
C LEU A 56 10.34 5.52 8.52
N ALA A 57 9.02 5.66 8.66
CA ALA A 57 8.34 5.61 9.94
C ALA A 57 7.51 4.32 10.07
N LYS A 58 7.40 3.83 11.31
CA LYS A 58 6.52 2.72 11.68
C LYS A 58 5.46 3.21 12.65
N ARG A 59 4.23 2.73 12.48
CA ARG A 59 3.13 3.07 13.38
C ARG A 59 2.14 1.92 13.51
N ASP A 60 1.65 1.71 14.72
CA ASP A 60 0.52 0.82 14.96
C ASP A 60 -0.80 1.57 14.75
N VAL A 61 -1.66 0.99 13.91
CA VAL A 61 -2.95 1.56 13.56
C VAL A 61 -4.06 0.54 13.78
N LYS A 62 -5.23 1.02 14.17
CA LYS A 62 -6.40 0.16 14.40
C LYS A 62 -6.95 -0.37 13.09
N VAL A 63 -7.46 -1.60 13.12
CA VAL A 63 -8.18 -2.21 12.00
C VAL A 63 -9.67 -2.07 12.23
N ILE A 64 -10.39 -1.57 11.23
CA ILE A 64 -11.84 -1.36 11.27
C ILE A 64 -12.49 -2.29 10.23
N PRO A 65 -13.47 -3.12 10.60
CA PRO A 65 -14.19 -3.94 9.63
C PRO A 65 -15.05 -3.04 8.76
N GLU A 66 -14.96 -3.20 7.44
CA GLU A 66 -15.95 -2.65 6.52
C GLU A 66 -16.95 -3.74 6.16
N THR A 67 -18.24 -3.44 6.23
CA THR A 67 -19.32 -4.38 5.89
C THR A 67 -20.12 -3.86 4.72
N ALA A 68 -20.61 -4.78 3.89
CA ALA A 68 -21.48 -4.48 2.76
C ALA A 68 -22.70 -5.40 2.75
N GLY A 69 -23.82 -4.87 2.25
CA GLY A 69 -25.10 -5.58 2.21
C GLY A 69 -25.78 -5.66 3.59
N ALA A 70 -26.82 -6.49 3.66
CA ALA A 70 -27.58 -6.76 4.88
C ALA A 70 -27.46 -8.25 5.27
N PRO A 71 -27.52 -8.58 6.56
CA PRO A 71 -27.65 -9.97 7.01
C PRO A 71 -28.88 -10.65 6.38
N PRO A 72 -28.87 -11.99 6.22
CA PRO A 72 -30.04 -12.73 5.73
C PRO A 72 -31.30 -12.51 6.56
N ALA A 73 -32.46 -12.71 5.93
CA ALA A 73 -33.77 -12.51 6.56
C ALA A 73 -33.90 -13.30 7.88
N GLY A 74 -34.45 -12.65 8.91
CA GLY A 74 -34.59 -13.22 10.25
C GLY A 74 -33.32 -13.14 11.12
N TYR A 75 -32.22 -12.55 10.63
CA TYR A 75 -30.99 -12.33 11.39
C TYR A 75 -30.61 -10.84 11.45
N ARG A 76 -29.88 -10.47 12.49
CA ARG A 76 -29.23 -9.17 12.66
C ARG A 76 -27.77 -9.36 13.06
N LEU A 77 -26.92 -8.42 12.67
CA LEU A 77 -25.53 -8.39 13.11
C LEU A 77 -25.47 -8.13 14.63
N LYS A 78 -24.87 -9.05 15.38
CA LYS A 78 -24.60 -8.87 16.81
C LYS A 78 -23.28 -8.14 17.03
N GLY A 79 -22.25 -8.51 16.26
CA GLY A 79 -20.92 -7.94 16.39
C GLY A 79 -19.93 -8.57 15.42
N ILE A 80 -18.78 -7.92 15.31
CA ILE A 80 -17.65 -8.35 14.50
C ILE A 80 -16.41 -8.29 15.38
N GLU A 81 -15.72 -9.41 15.52
CA GLU A 81 -14.44 -9.49 16.23
C GLU A 81 -13.31 -9.57 15.19
N ILE A 82 -12.25 -8.77 15.37
CA ILE A 82 -11.08 -8.78 14.47
C ILE A 82 -9.85 -9.19 15.28
N LYS A 83 -9.04 -10.08 14.71
CA LYS A 83 -7.72 -10.43 15.23
C LYS A 83 -6.66 -10.43 14.12
N PRO A 84 -5.57 -9.66 14.27
CA PRO A 84 -5.29 -8.67 15.32
C PRO A 84 -6.12 -7.38 15.16
N GLU A 85 -6.43 -6.70 16.27
CA GLU A 85 -7.13 -5.40 16.26
C GLU A 85 -6.26 -4.24 15.78
N THR A 86 -4.94 -4.41 15.85
CA THR A 86 -3.94 -3.43 15.45
C THR A 86 -2.93 -4.05 14.51
N VAL A 87 -2.48 -3.27 13.52
CA VAL A 87 -1.42 -3.68 12.59
C VAL A 87 -0.36 -2.61 12.50
N THR A 88 0.89 -3.04 12.36
CA THR A 88 2.02 -2.14 12.16
C THR A 88 2.15 -1.81 10.68
N ILE A 89 2.13 -0.51 10.36
CA ILE A 89 2.37 0.02 9.03
C ILE A 89 3.74 0.70 8.96
N GLU A 90 4.36 0.62 7.78
CA GLU A 90 5.66 1.21 7.46
C GLU A 90 5.54 2.02 6.16
N GLY A 91 6.14 3.21 6.12
CA GLY A 91 6.12 4.08 4.96
C GLY A 91 6.73 5.45 5.25
N ALA A 92 6.59 6.39 4.32
CA ALA A 92 7.05 7.76 4.55
C ALA A 92 6.34 8.37 5.76
N GLU A 93 7.08 9.08 6.61
CA GLU A 93 6.56 9.69 7.84
C GLU A 93 5.32 10.56 7.60
N SER A 94 5.30 11.39 6.56
CA SER A 94 4.14 12.24 6.25
C SER A 94 2.89 11.45 5.84
N ILE A 95 3.04 10.23 5.35
CA ILE A 95 1.94 9.35 4.95
C ILE A 95 1.45 8.58 6.18
N VAL A 96 2.37 7.89 6.86
CA VAL A 96 2.07 7.06 8.03
C VAL A 96 1.47 7.89 9.18
N SER A 97 1.93 9.13 9.38
CA SER A 97 1.39 10.03 10.41
C SER A 97 -0.08 10.40 10.19
N LYS A 98 -0.55 10.42 8.94
CA LYS A 98 -1.94 10.73 8.56
C LYS A 98 -2.88 9.52 8.65
N VAL A 99 -2.33 8.30 8.75
CA VAL A 99 -3.13 7.09 8.86
C VAL A 99 -3.57 6.89 10.30
N SER A 100 -4.85 7.12 10.57
CA SER A 100 -5.47 6.87 11.87
C SER A 100 -5.94 5.42 12.04
N ALA A 101 -6.47 4.84 10.97
CA ALA A 101 -6.95 3.46 10.92
C ALA A 101 -6.86 2.88 9.51
N ILE A 102 -6.84 1.56 9.43
CA ILE A 102 -6.96 0.79 8.20
C ILE A 102 -8.28 0.06 8.22
N LYS A 103 -8.98 0.07 7.10
CA LYS A 103 -10.20 -0.71 6.93
C LYS A 103 -9.90 -2.05 6.27
N THR A 104 -10.71 -3.05 6.55
CA THR A 104 -10.70 -4.29 5.76
C THR A 104 -11.36 -4.05 4.40
N GLU A 105 -11.16 -4.96 3.47
CA GLU A 105 -12.08 -5.09 2.34
C GLU A 105 -13.51 -5.36 2.85
N ALA A 106 -14.49 -5.00 2.03
CA ALA A 106 -15.89 -5.08 2.40
C ALA A 106 -16.33 -6.53 2.61
N ILE A 107 -16.78 -6.83 3.82
CA ILE A 107 -17.31 -8.14 4.19
C ILE A 107 -18.78 -8.17 3.80
N ASN A 108 -19.12 -9.01 2.81
CA ASN A 108 -20.50 -9.17 2.37
C ASN A 108 -21.31 -9.97 3.40
N LEU A 109 -22.18 -9.28 4.13
CA LEU A 109 -23.02 -9.89 5.18
C LEU A 109 -24.11 -10.80 4.59
N SER A 110 -24.53 -10.57 3.35
CA SER A 110 -25.58 -11.37 2.69
C SER A 110 -25.10 -12.78 2.34
N ALA A 111 -23.78 -12.99 2.25
CA ALA A 111 -23.18 -14.31 2.04
C ALA A 111 -22.99 -15.14 3.33
N ILE A 112 -23.35 -14.57 4.50
CA ILE A 112 -23.12 -15.21 5.80
C ILE A 112 -24.39 -15.94 6.23
N GLU A 113 -24.44 -17.25 6.01
CA GLU A 113 -25.61 -18.08 6.35
C GLU A 113 -25.58 -18.62 7.80
N LYS A 114 -24.38 -18.73 8.38
CA LYS A 114 -24.19 -19.29 9.72
C LYS A 114 -24.25 -18.19 10.79
N LYS A 115 -24.67 -18.57 12.00
CA LYS A 115 -24.67 -17.68 13.17
C LYS A 115 -23.28 -17.13 13.50
N GLU A 116 -22.25 -17.91 13.18
CA GLU A 116 -20.86 -17.56 13.46
C GLU A 116 -19.99 -18.03 12.29
N THR A 117 -19.26 -17.10 11.68
CA THR A 117 -18.35 -17.38 10.57
C THR A 117 -17.04 -16.63 10.79
N ALA A 118 -15.92 -17.34 10.70
CA ALA A 118 -14.59 -16.76 10.67
C ALA A 118 -14.09 -16.67 9.22
N LEU A 119 -13.57 -15.50 8.84
CA LEU A 119 -13.10 -15.18 7.49
C LEU A 119 -11.72 -14.54 7.60
N ASP A 120 -10.81 -14.90 6.69
CA ASP A 120 -9.56 -14.16 6.51
C ASP A 120 -9.81 -13.04 5.49
N VAL A 121 -9.75 -11.79 5.94
CA VAL A 121 -10.10 -10.61 5.14
C VAL A 121 -8.86 -9.77 4.90
N LYS A 122 -8.66 -9.36 3.65
CA LYS A 122 -7.55 -8.50 3.27
C LYS A 122 -7.77 -7.07 3.79
N LEU A 123 -6.68 -6.40 4.14
CA LEU A 123 -6.70 -4.97 4.46
C LEU A 123 -6.78 -4.14 3.20
N ASN A 124 -7.65 -3.14 3.22
CA ASN A 124 -7.78 -2.18 2.13
C ASN A 124 -6.70 -1.08 2.28
N LEU A 125 -5.65 -1.20 1.47
CA LEU A 125 -4.55 -0.25 1.38
C LEU A 125 -4.65 0.68 0.16
N SER A 126 -5.78 0.64 -0.56
CA SER A 126 -5.96 1.34 -1.82
C SER A 126 -5.62 2.82 -1.69
N GLY A 127 -4.68 3.29 -2.53
CA GLY A 127 -4.26 4.69 -2.58
C GLY A 127 -3.33 5.14 -1.45
N ARG A 128 -2.72 4.22 -0.71
CA ARG A 128 -1.73 4.54 0.34
C ARG A 128 -0.40 3.86 0.04
N ASP A 129 0.67 4.64 -0.07
CA ASP A 129 2.04 4.13 -0.18
C ASP A 129 2.57 3.68 1.19
N VAL A 130 1.96 2.62 1.73
CA VAL A 130 2.33 2.02 3.01
C VAL A 130 2.39 0.49 2.89
N LYS A 131 3.30 -0.10 3.65
CA LYS A 131 3.47 -1.55 3.79
C LYS A 131 2.99 -2.00 5.15
N VAL A 132 2.21 -3.08 5.20
CA VAL A 132 1.81 -3.73 6.46
C VAL A 132 2.84 -4.80 6.82
N LEU A 133 3.41 -4.74 8.03
CA LEU A 133 4.48 -5.65 8.45
C LEU A 133 3.96 -7.00 8.93
N ASN A 134 2.76 -7.05 9.51
CA ASN A 134 2.21 -8.25 10.16
C ASN A 134 1.34 -9.11 9.23
N GLY A 135 1.46 -8.91 7.92
CA GLY A 135 0.61 -9.54 6.92
C GLY A 135 -0.63 -8.70 6.61
N GLY A 136 -0.94 -8.55 5.32
CA GLY A 136 -2.07 -7.75 4.84
C GLY A 136 -3.45 -8.38 5.05
N TYR A 137 -3.58 -9.34 5.96
CA TYR A 137 -4.80 -10.10 6.22
C TYR A 137 -5.10 -10.12 7.72
N VAL A 138 -6.37 -10.08 8.06
CA VAL A 138 -6.86 -10.18 9.44
C VAL A 138 -7.98 -11.21 9.53
N LYS A 139 -8.06 -11.91 10.66
CA LYS A 139 -9.17 -12.82 10.96
C LYS A 139 -10.35 -12.02 11.45
N VAL A 140 -11.45 -12.10 10.73
CA VAL A 140 -12.70 -11.44 11.09
C VAL A 140 -13.75 -12.50 11.42
N LYS A 141 -14.28 -12.44 12.62
CA LYS A 141 -15.34 -13.32 13.10
C LYS A 141 -16.63 -12.52 13.18
N VAL A 142 -17.59 -12.90 12.34
CA VAL A 142 -18.90 -12.26 12.27
C VAL A 142 -19.90 -13.07 13.06
N VAL A 143 -20.65 -12.42 13.95
CA VAL A 143 -21.68 -13.05 14.79
C VAL A 143 -23.05 -12.49 14.44
N LEU A 144 -23.95 -13.35 13.98
CA LEU A 144 -25.34 -13.05 13.67
C LEU A 144 -26.27 -13.65 14.75
N VAL A 145 -27.32 -12.91 15.09
CA VAL A 145 -28.37 -13.39 16.02
C VAL A 145 -29.74 -13.29 15.36
N LYS A 146 -30.64 -14.20 15.73
CA LYS A 146 -32.01 -14.19 15.23
C LYS A 146 -32.72 -12.92 15.72
N THR A 147 -33.37 -12.20 14.82
CA THR A 147 -34.27 -11.11 15.19
C THR A 147 -35.46 -11.74 15.91
N ARG A 148 -35.65 -11.42 17.19
CA ARG A 148 -36.87 -11.78 17.91
C ARG A 148 -37.92 -10.74 17.55
N GLU A 149 -38.94 -11.17 16.84
CA GLU A 149 -40.28 -10.53 16.84
C GLU A 149 -40.96 -10.76 18.19
#